data_AF-A0A812TTJ8-F1
#
_entry.id   AF-A0A812TTJ8-F1
#
_cell.length_a   1.000
_cell.length_b   1.000
_cell.length_c   1.000
_cell.angle_alpha   90.00
_cell.angle_beta   90.00
_cell.angle_gamma   90.00
#
_symmetry.space_group_name_H-M   'P 1'
#
loop_
_entity.id
_entity.type
_entity.pdbx_description
1 polymer ?
#
loop_
_entity_poly.entity_id
_entity_poly.type
_entity_poly.pdbx_seq_one_letter_code
_entity_poly.pdbx_strand_id
1 'polypeptide(L)'
;MACRVEDLVDSGKIPEEFAERYEALAGADMSELQDMVDTLQLPSEGSSKQLAFRIVRFLAGLPPTSDAALREVPKLDAGPSKAKLKQFLVNFLSNADLESTTIGQLKEAAKEEFELMTDEAIKNLRDLAAGEMRKQLTARNRKRARMEAEETMEEPGNAGENADPAPADEAGKEDPTEPQPAPREPQADQAAAEPAKAKNTTCPACGNTYLDDSRFCRKCGRKRDEEAEGVTEEAPKDMEPPKPPKEDDSDDSDSDSSCPAALQPEGPGIH
;
A
#
# COMPACT_ATOMS: atom_id res chain seq x y z
N MET A 1 3.92 -14.60 -4.69
CA MET A 1 4.02 -13.69 -5.85
C MET A 1 3.95 -14.57 -7.09
N ALA A 2 2.92 -14.37 -7.91
CA ALA A 2 2.85 -15.01 -9.21
C ALA A 2 3.82 -14.26 -10.14
N CYS A 3 4.88 -14.92 -10.62
CA CYS A 3 5.68 -14.36 -11.70
C CYS A 3 4.78 -14.21 -12.91
N ARG A 4 4.78 -13.01 -13.49
CA ARG A 4 4.10 -12.70 -14.74
C ARG A 4 4.92 -13.28 -15.90
N VAL A 5 4.26 -13.55 -17.01
CA VAL A 5 4.91 -14.17 -18.18
C VAL A 5 5.88 -13.19 -18.82
N GLU A 6 5.47 -11.93 -18.84
CA GLU A 6 6.20 -10.78 -19.33
C GLU A 6 7.58 -10.70 -18.66
N ASP A 7 7.65 -10.85 -17.32
CA ASP A 7 8.92 -10.84 -16.58
C ASP A 7 9.89 -11.96 -17.02
N LEU A 8 9.35 -13.12 -17.41
CA LEU A 8 10.14 -14.28 -17.85
C LEU A 8 10.65 -14.10 -19.30
N VAL A 9 9.88 -13.42 -20.13
CA VAL A 9 10.27 -13.04 -21.49
C VAL A 9 11.33 -11.93 -21.44
N ASP A 10 11.08 -10.86 -20.69
CA ASP A 10 11.98 -9.72 -20.53
C ASP A 10 13.34 -10.13 -19.95
N SER A 11 13.35 -11.10 -19.02
CA SER A 11 14.58 -11.65 -18.46
C SER A 11 15.32 -12.63 -19.39
N GLY A 12 14.80 -12.90 -20.58
CA GLY A 12 15.37 -13.86 -21.54
C GLY A 12 15.33 -15.31 -21.07
N LYS A 13 14.48 -15.61 -20.07
CA LYS A 13 14.34 -16.97 -19.51
C LYS A 13 13.45 -17.86 -20.39
N ILE A 14 12.53 -17.25 -21.13
CA ILE A 14 11.67 -17.87 -22.15
C ILE A 14 11.72 -17.00 -23.41
N PRO A 15 11.86 -17.57 -24.61
CA PRO A 15 11.70 -16.83 -25.86
C PRO A 15 10.26 -16.34 -26.02
N GLU A 16 10.07 -15.18 -26.64
CA GLU A 16 8.74 -14.55 -26.82
C GLU A 16 7.75 -15.48 -27.55
N GLU A 17 8.22 -16.29 -28.51
CA GLU A 17 7.35 -17.21 -29.25
C GLU A 17 6.73 -18.34 -28.40
N PHE A 18 7.20 -18.53 -27.17
CA PHE A 18 6.66 -19.53 -26.24
C PHE A 18 5.82 -18.93 -25.10
N ALA A 19 5.62 -17.61 -25.06
CA ALA A 19 4.87 -16.95 -23.99
C ALA A 19 3.42 -17.46 -23.88
N GLU A 20 2.69 -17.55 -25.00
CA GLU A 20 1.31 -18.06 -25.03
C GLU A 20 1.22 -19.52 -24.60
N ARG A 21 2.18 -20.36 -25.01
CA ARG A 21 2.24 -21.77 -24.59
C ARG A 21 2.49 -21.90 -23.09
N TYR A 22 3.32 -21.03 -22.53
CA TYR A 22 3.54 -21.01 -21.08
C TYR A 22 2.26 -20.65 -20.33
N GLU A 23 1.47 -19.67 -20.79
CA GLU A 23 0.20 -19.33 -20.16
C GLU A 23 -0.80 -20.48 -20.20
N ALA A 24 -0.94 -21.12 -21.36
CA ALA A 24 -1.80 -22.30 -21.52
C ALA A 24 -1.38 -23.42 -20.56
N LEU A 25 -0.09 -23.74 -20.48
CA LEU A 25 0.43 -24.76 -19.57
C LEU A 25 0.35 -24.35 -18.10
N ALA A 26 0.53 -23.08 -17.78
CA ALA A 26 0.41 -22.56 -16.41
C ALA A 26 -1.03 -22.62 -15.89
N GLY A 27 -2.02 -22.67 -16.78
CA GLY A 27 -3.43 -22.90 -16.48
C GLY A 27 -3.86 -24.37 -16.48
N ALA A 28 -3.00 -25.29 -16.94
CA ALA A 28 -3.32 -26.72 -17.00
C ALA A 28 -3.32 -27.38 -15.61
N ASP A 29 -4.04 -28.50 -15.51
CA ASP A 29 -4.14 -29.26 -14.27
C ASP A 29 -2.80 -29.89 -13.88
N MET A 30 -2.56 -29.97 -12.58
CA MET A 30 -1.28 -30.44 -12.05
C MET A 30 -0.94 -31.87 -12.50
N SER A 31 -1.94 -32.75 -12.65
CA SER A 31 -1.75 -34.12 -13.13
C SER A 31 -1.31 -34.17 -14.59
N GLU A 32 -1.90 -33.33 -15.45
CA GLU A 32 -1.54 -33.27 -16.87
C GLU A 32 -0.09 -32.76 -17.04
N LEU A 33 0.28 -31.75 -16.25
CA LEU A 33 1.66 -31.26 -16.20
C LEU A 33 2.64 -32.34 -15.73
N GLN A 34 2.28 -33.15 -14.74
CA GLN A 34 3.10 -34.27 -14.26
C GLN A 34 3.28 -35.35 -15.33
N ASP A 35 2.20 -35.74 -16.01
CA ASP A 35 2.27 -36.74 -17.09
C ASP A 35 3.19 -36.27 -18.23
N MET A 36 3.11 -34.99 -18.60
CA MET A 36 4.01 -34.40 -19.60
C MET A 36 5.48 -34.39 -19.11
N VAL A 37 5.70 -34.00 -17.86
CA VAL A 37 7.04 -33.96 -17.27
C VAL A 37 7.67 -35.36 -17.20
N ASP A 38 6.90 -36.36 -16.79
CA ASP A 38 7.35 -37.75 -16.72
C ASP A 38 7.63 -38.31 -18.11
N THR A 39 6.79 -38.01 -19.10
CA THR A 39 7.00 -38.39 -20.51
C THR A 39 8.31 -37.82 -21.07
N LEU A 40 8.65 -36.58 -20.68
CA LEU A 40 9.86 -35.89 -21.11
C LEU A 40 11.08 -36.19 -20.21
N GLN A 41 10.93 -37.03 -19.19
CA GLN A 41 11.97 -37.36 -18.19
C GLN A 41 12.54 -36.11 -17.48
N LEU A 42 11.70 -35.11 -17.26
CA LEU A 42 12.06 -33.89 -16.54
C LEU A 42 11.83 -34.08 -15.02
N PRO A 43 12.49 -33.29 -14.15
CA PRO A 43 12.20 -33.33 -12.72
C PRO A 43 10.75 -32.91 -12.42
N SER A 44 10.04 -33.71 -11.63
CA SER A 44 8.61 -33.51 -11.28
C SER A 44 8.38 -32.70 -9.99
N GLU A 45 9.43 -32.24 -9.32
CA GLU A 45 9.32 -31.42 -8.12
C GLU A 45 8.95 -29.97 -8.45
N GLY A 46 7.99 -29.38 -7.73
CA GLY A 46 7.69 -27.95 -7.80
C GLY A 46 6.21 -27.61 -7.94
N SER A 47 5.94 -26.32 -8.10
CA SER A 47 4.60 -25.79 -8.41
C SER A 47 4.25 -25.99 -9.90
N SER A 48 2.95 -25.98 -10.23
CA SER A 48 2.47 -26.12 -11.63
C SER A 48 3.19 -25.16 -12.59
N LYS A 49 3.36 -23.88 -12.21
CA LYS A 49 4.10 -22.90 -13.00
C LYS A 49 5.57 -23.28 -13.25
N GLN A 50 6.23 -23.89 -12.27
CA GLN A 50 7.61 -24.36 -12.45
C GLN A 50 7.67 -25.56 -13.41
N LEU A 51 6.68 -26.45 -13.37
CA LEU A 51 6.59 -27.56 -14.33
C LEU A 51 6.31 -27.04 -15.75
N ALA A 52 5.33 -26.15 -15.91
CA ALA A 52 5.03 -25.49 -17.18
C ALA A 52 6.26 -24.79 -17.76
N PHE A 53 7.00 -24.05 -16.94
CA PHE A 53 8.25 -23.39 -17.32
C PHE A 53 9.30 -24.39 -17.83
N ARG A 54 9.48 -25.54 -17.15
CA ARG A 54 10.44 -26.57 -17.56
C ARG A 54 10.04 -27.21 -18.88
N ILE A 55 8.76 -27.54 -19.06
CA ILE A 55 8.23 -28.10 -20.31
C ILE A 55 8.52 -27.12 -21.45
N VAL A 56 8.16 -25.86 -21.29
CA VAL A 56 8.36 -24.83 -22.33
C VAL A 56 9.84 -24.67 -22.69
N ARG A 57 10.74 -24.60 -21.70
CA ARG A 57 12.17 -24.51 -21.97
C ARG A 57 12.73 -25.73 -22.69
N PHE A 58 12.27 -26.92 -22.32
CA PHE A 58 12.65 -28.15 -23.00
C PHE A 58 12.22 -28.13 -24.46
N LEU A 59 10.98 -27.71 -24.75
CA LEU A 59 10.47 -27.56 -26.11
C LEU A 59 11.21 -26.47 -26.92
N ALA A 60 11.74 -25.45 -26.24
CA ALA A 60 12.59 -24.42 -26.84
C ALA A 60 14.05 -24.87 -27.05
N GLY A 61 14.42 -26.10 -26.70
CA GLY A 61 15.80 -26.60 -26.79
C GLY A 61 16.75 -25.98 -25.76
N LEU A 62 16.23 -25.32 -24.73
CA LEU A 62 17.02 -24.72 -23.66
C LEU A 62 17.28 -25.76 -22.55
N PRO A 63 18.44 -25.70 -21.87
CA PRO A 63 18.74 -26.64 -20.81
C PRO A 63 17.72 -26.52 -19.66
N PRO A 64 17.32 -27.65 -19.05
CA PRO A 64 16.39 -27.65 -17.93
C PRO A 64 17.01 -26.87 -16.77
N THR A 65 16.33 -25.82 -16.33
CA THR A 65 16.83 -24.99 -15.23
C THR A 65 16.58 -25.72 -13.91
N SER A 66 17.61 -25.81 -13.07
CA SER A 66 17.45 -26.35 -11.72
C SER A 66 16.51 -25.44 -10.90
N ASP A 67 15.83 -26.04 -9.92
CA ASP A 67 14.86 -25.33 -9.09
C ASP A 67 15.48 -24.16 -8.32
N ALA A 68 16.78 -24.24 -8.03
CA ALA A 68 17.54 -23.16 -7.40
C ALA A 68 17.53 -21.88 -8.25
N ALA A 69 17.71 -21.99 -9.57
CA ALA A 69 17.73 -20.85 -10.47
C ALA A 69 16.33 -20.27 -10.76
N LEU A 70 15.27 -21.04 -10.49
CA LEU A 70 13.89 -20.56 -10.51
C LEU A 70 13.49 -19.84 -9.22
N ARG A 71 14.11 -20.17 -8.09
CA ARG A 71 13.92 -19.45 -6.82
C ARG A 71 14.64 -18.11 -6.79
N GLU A 72 15.70 -17.97 -7.58
CA GLU A 72 16.39 -16.70 -7.81
C GLU A 72 15.75 -15.92 -8.96
N VAL A 73 14.42 -15.73 -8.95
CA VAL A 73 13.90 -14.50 -9.54
C VAL A 73 14.39 -13.40 -8.61
N PRO A 74 15.40 -12.58 -9.00
CA PRO A 74 15.78 -11.44 -8.20
C PRO A 74 14.48 -10.68 -7.93
N LYS A 75 14.26 -10.31 -6.66
CA LYS A 75 13.11 -9.49 -6.27
C LYS A 75 13.25 -8.13 -6.97
N LEU A 76 12.95 -8.08 -8.27
CA LEU A 76 13.00 -6.87 -9.09
C LEU A 76 11.91 -5.89 -8.64
N ASP A 77 10.91 -6.37 -7.89
CA ASP A 77 9.90 -5.55 -7.22
C ASP A 77 10.34 -5.02 -5.85
N ALA A 78 11.57 -5.32 -5.39
CA ALA A 78 12.09 -4.69 -4.20
C ALA A 78 12.47 -3.24 -4.55
N GLY A 79 11.44 -2.39 -4.61
CA GLY A 79 11.58 -0.94 -4.66
C GLY A 79 12.54 -0.43 -3.56
N PRO A 80 12.86 0.86 -3.58
CA PRO A 80 13.88 1.41 -2.70
C PRO A 80 13.65 1.00 -1.24
N SER A 81 14.69 0.47 -0.61
CA SER A 81 14.61 0.05 0.78
C SER A 81 14.10 1.19 1.66
N LYS A 82 13.38 0.86 2.74
CA LYS A 82 12.87 1.86 3.70
C LYS A 82 13.97 2.79 4.23
N ALA A 83 15.21 2.31 4.33
CA ALA A 83 16.36 3.12 4.72
C ALA A 83 16.71 4.17 3.65
N LYS A 84 16.77 3.78 2.37
CA LYS A 84 16.98 4.72 1.25
C LYS A 84 15.85 5.76 1.18
N LEU A 85 14.60 5.34 1.35
CA LEU A 85 13.44 6.26 1.37
C LEU A 85 13.54 7.29 2.50
N LYS A 86 13.96 6.87 3.70
CA LYS A 86 14.19 7.80 4.82
C LYS A 86 15.33 8.78 4.52
N GLN A 87 16.44 8.30 3.96
CA GLN A 87 17.58 9.13 3.62
C GLN A 87 17.21 10.18 2.56
N PHE A 88 16.47 9.77 1.53
CA PHE A 88 15.89 10.68 0.54
C PHE A 88 15.00 11.74 1.21
N LEU A 89 14.09 11.34 2.09
CA LEU A 89 13.21 12.25 2.82
C LEU A 89 13.97 13.28 3.65
N VAL A 90 15.02 12.86 4.37
CA VAL A 90 15.85 13.77 5.18
C VAL A 90 16.58 14.76 4.27
N ASN A 91 17.18 14.30 3.18
CA ASN A 91 17.85 15.18 2.22
C ASN A 91 16.88 16.16 1.55
N PHE A 92 15.71 15.68 1.14
CA PHE A 92 14.69 16.50 0.49
C PHE A 92 14.13 17.57 1.44
N LEU A 93 13.73 17.19 2.65
CA LEU A 93 13.17 18.12 3.65
C LEU A 93 14.21 19.09 4.23
N SER A 94 15.51 18.83 4.06
CA SER A 94 16.55 19.77 4.48
C SER A 94 16.67 20.95 3.51
N ASN A 95 16.29 20.76 2.25
CA ASN A 95 16.39 21.78 1.19
C ASN A 95 15.04 22.41 0.84
N ALA A 96 13.94 21.69 1.10
CA ALA A 96 12.60 22.13 0.73
C ALA A 96 11.94 23.00 1.81
N ASP A 97 11.13 23.97 1.40
CA ASP A 97 10.30 24.74 2.32
C ASP A 97 9.09 23.90 2.77
N LEU A 98 9.03 23.59 4.06
CA LEU A 98 8.01 22.73 4.67
C LEU A 98 6.59 23.27 4.49
N GLU A 99 6.43 24.59 4.35
CA GLU A 99 5.11 25.21 4.28
C GLU A 99 4.50 25.12 2.86
N SER A 100 5.35 25.09 1.83
CA SER A 100 4.90 25.02 0.43
C SER A 100 4.97 23.61 -0.18
N THR A 101 5.73 22.71 0.43
CA THR A 101 5.97 21.38 -0.13
C THR A 101 4.72 20.52 -0.07
N THR A 102 4.20 20.13 -1.23
CA THR A 102 3.05 19.22 -1.33
C THR A 102 3.49 17.76 -1.41
N ILE A 103 2.61 16.84 -1.00
CA ILE A 103 2.83 15.39 -1.17
C ILE A 103 3.03 15.02 -2.66
N GLY A 104 2.43 15.78 -3.58
CA GLY A 104 2.61 15.60 -5.02
C GLY A 104 4.06 15.80 -5.46
N GLN A 105 4.67 16.92 -5.06
CA GLN A 105 6.08 17.23 -5.35
C GLN A 105 7.04 16.20 -4.76
N LEU A 106 6.78 15.73 -3.53
CA LEU A 106 7.58 14.66 -2.92
C LEU A 106 7.48 13.35 -3.73
N LYS A 107 6.28 13.02 -4.23
CA LYS A 107 6.07 11.82 -5.05
C LYS A 107 6.76 11.93 -6.41
N GLU A 108 6.74 13.11 -7.02
CA GLU A 108 7.38 13.39 -8.30
C GLU A 108 8.91 13.31 -8.18
N ALA A 109 9.48 14.01 -7.19
CA ALA A 109 10.92 13.93 -6.91
C ALA A 109 11.38 12.49 -6.56
N ALA A 110 10.55 11.74 -5.84
CA ALA A 110 10.88 10.35 -5.52
C ALA A 110 10.77 9.42 -6.75
N LYS A 111 9.93 9.74 -7.74
CA LYS A 111 9.89 9.01 -9.02
C LYS A 111 11.09 9.33 -9.91
N GLU A 112 11.61 10.56 -9.85
CA GLU A 112 12.84 10.93 -10.55
C GLU A 112 14.06 10.23 -9.96
N GLU A 113 14.15 10.12 -8.63
CA GLU A 113 15.27 9.46 -7.94
C GLU A 113 15.17 7.92 -7.99
N PHE A 114 13.94 7.39 -7.89
CA PHE A 114 13.66 5.96 -7.89
C PHE A 114 12.78 5.62 -9.09
N GLU A 115 13.42 5.26 -10.22
CA GLU A 115 12.78 4.95 -11.52
C GLU A 115 11.59 3.98 -11.40
N LEU A 116 11.62 3.07 -10.43
CA LEU A 116 10.52 2.16 -10.11
C LEU A 116 10.07 2.33 -8.65
N MET A 117 8.95 3.03 -8.47
CA MET A 117 8.26 3.14 -7.19
C MET A 117 6.98 2.31 -7.21
N THR A 118 6.94 1.26 -6.40
CA THR A 118 5.70 0.50 -6.17
C THR A 118 4.69 1.32 -5.37
N ASP A 119 3.39 1.06 -5.51
CA ASP A 119 2.35 1.74 -4.73
C ASP A 119 2.56 1.57 -3.22
N GLU A 120 3.10 0.43 -2.81
CA GLU A 120 3.47 0.17 -1.42
C GLU A 120 4.66 1.02 -0.97
N ALA A 121 5.68 1.24 -1.82
CA ALA A 121 6.76 2.18 -1.54
C ALA A 121 6.25 3.63 -1.43
N ILE A 122 5.30 4.03 -2.28
CA ILE A 122 4.66 5.35 -2.24
C ILE A 122 3.87 5.53 -0.94
N LYS A 123 3.12 4.51 -0.50
CA LYS A 123 2.40 4.54 0.78
C LYS A 123 3.36 4.68 1.96
N ASN A 124 4.44 3.87 1.97
CA ASN A 124 5.49 3.96 2.98
C ASN A 124 6.17 5.33 3.00
N LEU A 125 6.41 5.94 1.84
CA LEU A 125 6.96 7.29 1.72
C LEU A 125 6.03 8.32 2.37
N ARG A 126 4.72 8.26 2.09
CA ARG A 126 3.73 9.18 2.69
C ARG A 126 3.69 9.07 4.22
N ASP A 127 3.67 7.86 4.76
CA ASP A 127 3.63 7.65 6.20
C ASP A 127 4.91 8.16 6.88
N LEU A 128 6.07 7.94 6.26
CA LEU A 128 7.35 8.47 6.73
C LEU A 128 7.41 10.00 6.65
N ALA A 129 6.95 10.57 5.55
CA ALA A 129 6.89 12.02 5.36
C ALA A 129 6.00 12.70 6.40
N ALA A 130 4.79 12.18 6.63
CA ALA A 130 3.89 12.69 7.65
C ALA A 130 4.45 12.56 9.07
N GLY A 131 5.22 11.50 9.33
CA GLY A 131 5.95 11.31 10.58
C GLY A 131 7.02 12.38 10.81
N GLU A 132 7.88 12.63 9.81
CA GLU A 132 8.95 13.60 9.94
C GLU A 132 8.48 15.06 9.91
N MET A 133 7.51 15.41 9.07
CA MET A 133 6.92 16.76 9.07
C MET A 133 6.34 17.13 10.44
N ARG A 134 5.63 16.21 11.10
CA ARG A 134 5.09 16.43 12.46
C ARG A 134 6.18 16.64 13.52
N LYS A 135 7.29 15.89 13.44
CA LYS A 135 8.43 16.08 14.33
C LYS A 135 9.07 17.45 14.14
N GLN A 136 9.27 17.86 12.88
CA GLN A 136 9.85 19.16 12.57
C GLN A 136 8.96 20.32 13.01
N LEU A 137 7.64 20.25 12.77
CA LEU A 137 6.69 21.26 13.23
C LEU A 137 6.68 21.37 14.76
N THR A 138 6.66 20.24 15.47
CA THR A 138 6.74 20.25 16.95
C THR A 138 8.05 20.87 17.44
N ALA A 139 9.18 20.53 16.82
CA ALA A 139 10.49 21.09 17.16
C ALA A 139 10.55 22.61 16.91
N ARG A 140 10.00 23.07 15.77
CA ARG A 140 9.94 24.50 15.41
C ARG A 140 9.01 25.28 16.34
N ASN A 141 7.85 24.73 16.68
CA ASN A 141 6.93 25.35 17.65
C ASN A 141 7.57 25.46 19.03
N ARG A 142 8.28 24.42 19.48
CA ARG A 142 9.04 24.48 20.74
C ARG A 142 10.16 25.52 20.70
N LYS A 143 10.89 25.63 19.58
CA LYS A 143 11.92 26.66 19.40
C LYS A 143 11.31 28.07 19.41
N ARG A 144 10.18 28.26 18.73
CA ARG A 144 9.45 29.54 18.73
C ARG A 144 8.99 29.91 20.13
N ALA A 145 8.34 29.00 20.86
CA ALA A 145 7.91 29.22 22.23
C ALA A 145 9.09 29.55 23.16
N ARG A 146 10.27 28.94 22.94
CA ARG A 146 11.48 29.29 23.70
C ARG A 146 11.96 30.70 23.39
N MET A 147 12.00 31.11 22.12
CA MET A 147 12.41 32.47 21.74
C MET A 147 11.42 33.51 22.26
N GLU A 148 10.12 33.24 22.20
CA GLU A 148 9.08 34.12 22.75
C GLU A 148 9.19 34.24 24.28
N ALA A 149 9.45 33.12 24.99
CA ALA A 149 9.69 33.16 26.43
C ALA A 149 10.95 33.95 26.80
N GLU A 150 12.01 33.86 25.99
CA GLU A 150 13.25 34.62 26.18
C GLU A 150 13.02 36.12 25.96
N GLU A 151 12.27 36.50 24.91
CA GLU A 151 11.85 37.88 24.65
C GLU A 151 11.03 38.48 25.81
N THR A 152 10.14 37.69 26.43
CA THR A 152 9.36 38.15 27.60
C THR A 152 10.15 38.30 28.90
N MET A 153 11.33 37.70 29.02
CA MET A 153 12.18 37.83 30.22
C MET A 153 13.16 39.00 30.14
N GLU A 154 13.32 39.65 28.98
CA GLU A 154 14.25 40.77 28.78
C GLU A 154 13.64 42.18 28.98
N GLU A 155 12.51 42.31 29.69
CA GLU A 155 12.09 43.60 30.28
C GLU A 155 12.48 43.75 31.78
N PRO A 156 13.78 43.79 32.17
CA PRO A 156 14.15 44.38 33.44
C PRO A 156 14.33 45.89 33.29
N GLY A 157 13.32 46.63 33.74
CA GLY A 157 13.52 47.85 34.51
C GLY A 157 14.07 49.08 33.78
N ASN A 158 13.15 49.96 33.36
CA ASN A 158 13.37 51.40 33.53
C ASN A 158 12.13 52.05 34.14
N ALA A 159 11.88 51.75 35.42
CA ALA A 159 10.96 52.49 36.25
C ALA A 159 11.68 52.93 37.53
N GLY A 160 12.44 54.01 37.38
CA GLY A 160 12.58 55.09 38.36
C GLY A 160 12.86 54.71 39.82
N GLU A 161 14.12 54.86 40.20
CA GLU A 161 14.50 55.38 41.51
C GLU A 161 13.70 56.67 41.81
N ASN A 162 12.68 56.58 42.66
CA ASN A 162 12.34 57.62 43.62
C ASN A 162 11.87 56.92 44.89
N ALA A 163 12.81 56.79 45.82
CA ALA A 163 12.58 56.30 47.16
C ALA A 163 11.92 57.38 48.02
N ASP A 164 10.78 57.06 48.62
CA ASP A 164 10.29 57.69 49.85
C ASP A 164 9.97 56.54 50.83
N PRO A 165 10.65 56.44 51.99
CA PRO A 165 10.40 55.36 52.94
C PRO A 165 9.44 55.80 54.05
N ALA A 166 8.33 55.07 54.23
CA ALA A 166 7.55 55.11 55.46
C ALA A 166 6.80 53.78 55.71
N PRO A 167 6.50 53.44 56.98
CA PRO A 167 6.65 52.08 57.46
C PRO A 167 5.34 51.33 57.79
N ALA A 168 5.47 50.00 57.82
CA ALA A 168 4.87 49.02 58.74
C ALA A 168 3.37 49.13 59.12
N ASP A 169 2.58 48.19 58.60
CA ASP A 169 1.47 47.51 59.30
C ASP A 169 1.20 46.20 58.52
N GLU A 170 1.59 45.05 59.08
CA GLU A 170 0.74 44.08 59.81
C GLU A 170 -0.26 43.30 58.94
N ALA A 171 0.02 42.00 58.87
CA ALA A 171 -0.93 40.89 58.91
C ALA A 171 -2.07 40.82 57.88
N GLY A 172 -1.86 39.99 56.85
CA GLY A 172 -2.93 39.43 56.02
C GLY A 172 -2.44 38.22 55.23
N LYS A 173 -2.50 37.03 55.85
CA LYS A 173 -2.44 35.74 55.16
C LYS A 173 -3.73 35.58 54.34
N GLU A 174 -3.72 35.64 53.00
CA GLU A 174 -4.67 34.92 52.13
C GLU A 174 -4.04 34.59 50.76
N ASP A 175 -4.01 33.28 50.47
CA ASP A 175 -3.95 32.50 49.21
C ASP A 175 -3.32 33.05 47.91
N PRO A 176 -2.31 32.36 47.33
CA PRO A 176 -1.88 32.58 45.94
C PRO A 176 -2.92 31.97 44.99
N THR A 177 -3.87 32.79 44.54
CA THR A 177 -4.76 32.45 43.43
C THR A 177 -3.95 32.35 42.13
N GLU A 178 -3.72 31.12 41.72
CA GLU A 178 -3.14 30.70 40.44
C GLU A 178 -3.91 31.33 39.25
N PRO A 179 -3.26 32.10 38.36
CA PRO A 179 -3.94 32.67 37.20
C PRO A 179 -4.24 31.56 36.19
N GLN A 180 -5.51 31.18 36.12
CA GLN A 180 -6.01 30.27 35.09
C GLN A 180 -5.86 30.94 33.70
N PRO A 181 -5.23 30.27 32.72
CA PRO A 181 -5.21 30.75 31.35
C PRO A 181 -6.63 30.65 30.75
N ALA A 182 -7.11 31.77 30.25
CA ALA A 182 -8.40 31.88 29.58
C ALA A 182 -8.55 30.82 28.46
N PRO A 183 -9.64 30.05 28.42
CA PRO A 183 -9.94 29.17 27.30
C PRO A 183 -10.26 30.01 26.08
N ARG A 184 -9.37 29.99 25.08
CA ARG A 184 -9.66 30.50 23.73
C ARG A 184 -10.66 29.57 23.06
N GLU A 185 -11.84 30.08 22.76
CA GLU A 185 -12.80 29.49 21.84
C GLU A 185 -12.23 29.43 20.42
N PRO A 186 -12.37 28.29 19.72
CA PRO A 186 -12.57 28.30 18.29
C PRO A 186 -13.98 27.82 17.99
N GLN A 187 -14.85 28.76 17.59
CA GLN A 187 -16.10 28.47 16.90
C GLN A 187 -15.76 28.11 15.45
N ALA A 188 -16.04 26.89 15.04
CA ALA A 188 -16.23 26.50 13.64
C ALA A 188 -17.03 25.20 13.57
N ASP A 189 -18.17 25.28 12.90
CA ASP A 189 -19.17 24.26 12.61
C ASP A 189 -18.63 22.84 12.38
N GLN A 190 -19.01 21.91 13.27
CA GLN A 190 -19.16 20.50 12.90
C GLN A 190 -20.51 20.00 13.42
N ALA A 191 -21.40 19.75 12.47
CA ALA A 191 -22.65 19.06 12.66
C ALA A 191 -22.41 17.73 13.39
N ALA A 192 -22.88 17.67 14.63
CA ALA A 192 -22.90 16.47 15.45
C ALA A 192 -23.85 15.45 14.81
N ALA A 193 -23.28 14.51 14.04
CA ALA A 193 -23.89 13.20 13.87
C ALA A 193 -23.76 12.49 15.23
N GLU A 194 -24.87 12.37 15.95
CA GLU A 194 -24.94 11.64 17.20
C GLU A 194 -24.42 10.20 16.98
N PRO A 195 -23.36 9.75 17.68
CA PRO A 195 -22.89 8.39 17.54
C PRO A 195 -23.96 7.46 18.12
N ALA A 196 -24.70 6.82 17.22
CA ALA A 196 -25.62 5.74 17.54
C ALA A 196 -24.89 4.75 18.46
N LYS A 197 -25.45 4.57 19.65
CA LYS A 197 -24.92 3.79 20.76
C LYS A 197 -24.68 2.34 20.31
N ALA A 198 -23.47 2.05 19.82
CA ALA A 198 -23.08 0.73 19.37
C ALA A 198 -23.21 -0.24 20.55
N LYS A 199 -23.94 -1.33 20.36
CA LYS A 199 -24.04 -2.39 21.36
C LYS A 199 -22.64 -3.03 21.43
N ASN A 200 -21.96 -2.92 22.58
CA ASN A 200 -20.65 -3.54 22.80
C ASN A 200 -20.76 -5.07 22.74
N THR A 201 -20.65 -5.65 21.55
CA THR A 201 -20.69 -7.11 21.36
C THR A 201 -19.37 -7.73 21.83
N THR A 202 -19.46 -8.82 22.58
CA THR A 202 -18.32 -9.61 23.07
C THR A 202 -18.01 -10.78 22.13
N CYS A 203 -16.74 -11.14 21.99
CA CYS A 203 -16.31 -12.24 21.12
C CYS A 203 -16.79 -13.60 21.64
N PRO A 204 -17.52 -14.40 20.85
CA PRO A 204 -18.04 -15.70 21.29
C PRO A 204 -16.93 -16.75 21.51
N ALA A 205 -15.76 -16.56 20.91
CA ALA A 205 -14.66 -17.51 21.03
C ALA A 205 -13.75 -17.30 22.25
N CYS A 206 -13.56 -16.04 22.69
CA CYS A 206 -12.61 -15.74 23.77
C CYS A 206 -13.13 -14.78 24.85
N GLY A 207 -14.36 -14.28 24.71
CA GLY A 207 -14.99 -13.38 25.67
C GLY A 207 -14.45 -11.94 25.67
N ASN A 208 -13.55 -11.57 24.74
CA ASN A 208 -13.04 -10.20 24.67
C ASN A 208 -14.04 -9.27 24.00
N THR A 209 -14.24 -8.06 24.54
CA THR A 209 -15.09 -7.03 23.92
C THR A 209 -14.43 -6.54 22.64
N TYR A 210 -15.19 -6.51 21.53
CA TYR A 210 -14.71 -5.91 20.30
C TYR A 210 -14.71 -4.39 20.43
N LEU A 211 -13.77 -3.70 19.76
CA LEU A 211 -13.94 -2.26 19.55
C LEU A 211 -14.98 -2.01 18.46
N ASP A 212 -15.54 -0.81 18.45
CA ASP A 212 -16.59 -0.41 17.51
C ASP A 212 -16.14 -0.54 16.04
N ASP A 213 -14.85 -0.33 15.76
CA ASP A 213 -14.23 -0.35 14.44
C ASP A 213 -13.60 -1.70 14.01
N SER A 214 -13.55 -2.67 14.91
CA SER A 214 -12.69 -3.85 14.72
C SER A 214 -13.46 -5.03 14.13
N ARG A 215 -13.18 -5.37 12.86
CA ARG A 215 -13.74 -6.53 12.14
C ARG A 215 -13.29 -7.89 12.67
N PHE A 216 -12.18 -7.93 13.40
CA PHE A 216 -11.60 -9.16 13.97
C PHE A 216 -11.29 -8.98 15.46
N CYS A 217 -11.37 -10.06 16.22
CA CYS A 217 -11.07 -10.03 17.63
C CYS A 217 -9.57 -9.84 17.83
N ARG A 218 -9.15 -8.77 18.51
CA ARG A 218 -7.73 -8.50 18.78
C ARG A 218 -7.03 -9.60 19.59
N LYS A 219 -7.78 -10.42 20.34
CA LYS A 219 -7.23 -11.47 21.19
C LYS A 219 -7.11 -12.83 20.49
N CYS A 220 -8.11 -13.23 19.69
CA CYS A 220 -8.12 -14.56 19.06
C CYS A 220 -8.14 -14.55 17.52
N GLY A 221 -8.22 -13.38 16.88
CA GLY A 221 -8.24 -13.25 15.42
C GLY A 221 -9.56 -13.64 14.73
N ARG A 222 -10.57 -14.12 15.48
CA ARG A 222 -11.86 -14.52 14.89
C ARG A 222 -12.61 -13.31 14.34
N LYS A 223 -13.17 -13.44 13.13
CA LYS A 223 -13.98 -12.40 12.48
C LYS A 223 -15.26 -12.18 13.29
N ARG A 224 -15.72 -10.93 13.38
CA ARG A 224 -17.01 -10.56 13.97
C ARG A 224 -18.11 -11.02 13.01
N ASP A 225 -19.15 -11.68 13.54
CA ASP A 225 -20.32 -12.09 12.76
C ASP A 225 -21.17 -10.82 12.49
N GLU A 226 -20.81 -10.07 11.44
CA GLU A 226 -21.45 -8.79 11.08
C GLU A 226 -22.76 -8.96 10.29
N GLU A 227 -23.29 -10.18 10.16
CA GLU A 227 -24.29 -10.53 9.14
C GLU A 227 -25.76 -10.57 9.59
N ALA A 228 -26.11 -10.23 10.84
CA ALA A 228 -27.50 -10.43 11.31
C ALA A 228 -28.34 -9.18 11.58
N GLU A 229 -27.76 -8.01 11.87
CA GLU A 229 -28.57 -6.85 12.27
C GLU A 229 -27.99 -5.54 11.71
N GLY A 230 -28.54 -5.02 10.61
CA GLY A 230 -28.36 -3.60 10.31
C GLY A 230 -28.27 -3.13 8.86
N VAL A 231 -28.67 -3.93 7.87
CA VAL A 231 -28.92 -3.40 6.52
C VAL A 231 -30.38 -3.67 6.14
N THR A 232 -31.31 -2.99 6.83
CA THR A 232 -32.55 -2.57 6.16
C THR A 232 -32.19 -1.35 5.33
N GLU A 233 -31.55 -1.63 4.20
CA GLU A 233 -31.44 -0.72 3.07
C GLU A 233 -32.87 -0.52 2.56
N GLU A 234 -33.51 0.58 2.98
CA GLU A 234 -34.68 1.10 2.29
C GLU A 234 -34.25 1.40 0.86
N ALA A 235 -34.54 0.44 -0.01
CA ALA A 235 -34.34 0.54 -1.44
C ALA A 235 -35.04 1.80 -1.98
N PRO A 236 -34.32 2.71 -2.65
CA PRO A 236 -34.97 3.63 -3.57
C PRO A 236 -35.57 2.80 -4.71
N LYS A 237 -36.89 2.58 -4.63
CA LYS A 237 -37.70 2.28 -5.81
C LYS A 237 -37.56 3.48 -6.75
N ASP A 238 -37.45 3.22 -8.05
CA ASP A 238 -37.30 4.20 -9.14
C ASP A 238 -35.88 4.46 -9.66
N MET A 239 -35.12 3.39 -9.92
CA MET A 239 -34.15 3.46 -11.01
C MET A 239 -34.29 2.24 -11.92
N GLU A 240 -35.17 2.43 -12.91
CA GLU A 240 -35.45 1.50 -13.99
C GLU A 240 -34.16 1.17 -14.75
N PRO A 241 -33.82 -0.12 -14.93
CA PRO A 241 -32.58 -0.50 -15.60
C PRO A 241 -32.60 -0.07 -17.08
N PRO A 242 -31.50 0.50 -17.62
CA PRO A 242 -31.40 0.80 -19.04
C PRO A 242 -31.52 -0.49 -19.83
N LYS A 243 -32.51 -0.48 -20.73
CA LYS A 243 -32.82 -1.53 -21.70
C LYS A 243 -31.53 -1.94 -22.45
N PRO A 244 -31.19 -3.24 -22.53
CA PRO A 244 -30.04 -3.67 -23.31
C PRO A 244 -30.24 -3.24 -24.78
N PRO A 245 -29.18 -2.74 -25.45
CA PRO A 245 -29.23 -2.49 -26.87
C PRO A 245 -29.55 -3.82 -27.57
N LYS A 246 -30.50 -3.76 -28.50
CA LYS A 246 -30.85 -4.91 -29.34
C LYS A 246 -29.61 -5.31 -30.12
N GLU A 247 -29.27 -6.58 -30.01
CA GLU A 247 -28.31 -7.25 -30.88
C GLU A 247 -28.93 -7.27 -32.27
N ASP A 248 -28.32 -6.51 -33.19
CA ASP A 248 -28.62 -6.61 -34.62
C ASP A 248 -28.04 -7.93 -35.11
N ASP A 249 -28.92 -8.92 -35.24
CA ASP A 249 -28.77 -10.06 -36.14
C ASP A 249 -28.41 -9.53 -37.54
N SER A 250 -27.12 -9.55 -37.87
CA SER A 250 -26.63 -9.48 -39.25
C SER A 250 -25.65 -10.64 -39.41
N ASP A 251 -26.15 -11.73 -39.96
CA ASP A 251 -26.08 -12.04 -41.40
C ASP A 251 -24.67 -12.50 -41.79
N ASP A 252 -24.61 -13.80 -42.11
CA ASP A 252 -23.98 -14.32 -43.31
C ASP A 252 -22.53 -13.90 -43.58
N SER A 253 -21.61 -14.84 -43.35
CA SER A 253 -20.51 -15.10 -44.28
C SER A 253 -19.91 -16.47 -43.99
N ASP A 254 -20.44 -17.47 -44.69
CA ASP A 254 -19.68 -18.61 -45.17
C ASP A 254 -18.27 -18.15 -45.61
N SER A 255 -17.24 -18.66 -44.96
CA SER A 255 -15.87 -18.64 -45.49
C SER A 255 -15.19 -19.95 -45.17
N ASP A 256 -15.67 -20.94 -45.93
CA ASP A 256 -14.90 -22.04 -46.48
C ASP A 256 -13.50 -21.54 -46.90
N SER A 257 -12.45 -21.96 -46.17
CA SER A 257 -11.07 -21.88 -46.67
C SER A 257 -10.16 -22.87 -45.96
N SER A 258 -10.23 -24.10 -46.48
CA SER A 258 -9.07 -24.88 -46.90
C SER A 258 -7.95 -25.09 -45.88
N CYS A 259 -7.96 -26.27 -45.27
CA CYS A 259 -6.77 -26.95 -44.77
C CYS A 259 -5.74 -27.16 -45.90
N PRO A 260 -4.50 -26.66 -45.81
CA PRO A 260 -3.42 -27.24 -46.58
C PRO A 260 -2.92 -28.51 -45.90
N ALA A 261 -2.83 -29.53 -46.73
CA ALA A 261 -2.41 -30.89 -46.41
C ALA A 261 -0.98 -30.99 -45.88
N ALA A 262 -0.76 -32.10 -45.19
CA ALA A 262 0.51 -32.58 -44.67
C ALA A 262 1.69 -32.47 -45.64
N LEU A 263 2.78 -31.87 -45.16
CA LEU A 263 4.12 -32.04 -45.70
C LEU A 263 4.91 -32.89 -44.71
N GLN A 264 5.16 -34.14 -45.11
CA GLN A 264 6.16 -35.02 -44.50
C GLN A 264 7.56 -34.51 -44.86
N PRO A 265 8.49 -34.32 -43.91
CA PRO A 265 9.90 -34.33 -44.24
C PRO A 265 10.45 -35.76 -44.13
N GLU A 266 11.03 -36.18 -45.25
CA GLU A 266 11.74 -37.43 -45.44
C GLU A 266 12.98 -37.51 -44.55
N GLY A 267 13.21 -38.67 -43.95
CA GLY A 267 14.35 -38.90 -43.07
C GLY A 267 15.67 -38.99 -43.83
N PRO A 268 16.80 -38.63 -43.21
CA PRO A 268 18.12 -39.03 -43.71
C PRO A 268 18.47 -40.42 -43.18
N GLY A 269 18.58 -41.37 -44.10
CA GLY A 269 19.32 -42.60 -43.87
C GLY A 269 20.79 -42.28 -43.60
N ILE A 270 21.35 -42.89 -42.55
CA ILE A 270 22.79 -42.92 -42.33
C ILE A 270 23.19 -44.38 -42.10
N HIS A 271 24.17 -44.77 -42.92
CA HIS A 271 24.86 -46.05 -43.00
C HIS A 271 25.63 -46.43 -41.73
#